data_AF-A0A847I1H1-F1
#
_entry.id   AF-A0A847I1H1-F1
#
_cell.length_a   1.000
_cell.length_b   1.000
_cell.length_c   1.000
_cell.angle_alpha   90.00
_cell.angle_beta   90.00
_cell.angle_gamma   90.00
#
_symmetry.space_group_name_H-M   'P 1'
#
loop_
_entity.id
_entity.type
_entity.pdbx_description
1 polymer ?
#
loop_
_entity_poly.entity_id
_entity_poly.type
_entity_poly.pdbx_seq_one_letter_code
_entity_poly.pdbx_strand_id
1 'polypeptide(L)'
;MSPLLCRATACLAWTCALSLALAHDAQPAQAPSGPAAPRGQTGVDLAARYPTTLEAGDTDPGRARAWTFAQDDIYGLTEFKFGIGDQLQIATGAADVGIGHCADGAVWAVIVPRDAATLSSPQGQQEPITHVWLRFHPREIATLFPPATVHAAGRKELAGLMRRVATVKMNASYQAGGSAMIPPREDMTVDVDVRDGKRRFFMVNTAAKTAEYVNAFEARSVPAQKPFDARLAQQAFDKLWKTYDERYAGFVLRPEVDWNALRDQYRPQALAAGDPDSFAEICARMLRPLRDLHIWVSVDGVPVEVYHRPRPVNANPAAWAVLLGQINSGVVRLAWAVTDDHVGYIFIPEWSNPRLPRACDEVFEQMRGTRGLIVDVRLNGGGDETLAQLVAARFADRAITYGYSQYRDGPGHSDLTDKKPRSIEPRGPWRYDRPVVLLIGQRCMSSNESFVAMMAECPQVTTMGDRTCGSSGNPMMLELGGGITVSLPQWVDLLPDGKPLDERGIEPDIRFEGSPEAFGGQRDDLLSAALAHLRAVPLPAEPISGPALEPEESTP
;
A
#
# COMPACT_ATOMS: atom_id res chain seq x y z
N MET A 1 27.54 -29.18 36.02
CA MET A 1 26.96 -30.35 36.72
C MET A 1 26.23 -31.23 35.70
N SER A 2 26.89 -32.28 35.24
CA SER A 2 26.25 -33.60 35.03
C SER A 2 26.67 -34.48 36.23
N PRO A 3 26.24 -35.75 36.42
CA PRO A 3 25.27 -36.60 35.70
C PRO A 3 24.35 -37.42 36.66
N LEU A 4 23.49 -38.29 36.12
CA LEU A 4 23.14 -39.67 36.60
C LEU A 4 21.97 -40.20 35.72
N LEU A 5 22.21 -41.06 34.71
CA LEU A 5 22.23 -42.54 34.73
C LEU A 5 20.90 -43.24 35.11
N CYS A 6 20.30 -43.94 34.14
CA CYS A 6 19.91 -45.34 34.33
C CYS A 6 19.76 -46.08 32.98
N ARG A 7 20.33 -47.28 32.89
CA ARG A 7 20.28 -48.29 31.80
C ARG A 7 19.37 -49.45 32.22
N ALA A 8 18.82 -50.19 31.26
CA ALA A 8 18.65 -51.67 31.19
C ALA A 8 17.33 -52.05 30.46
N THR A 9 17.36 -52.50 29.20
CA THR A 9 17.38 -53.91 28.68
C THR A 9 16.14 -54.77 28.95
N ALA A 10 15.49 -55.25 27.87
CA ALA A 10 15.14 -56.66 27.67
C ALA A 10 14.68 -56.96 26.22
N CYS A 11 15.17 -58.07 25.68
CA CYS A 11 14.89 -58.68 24.38
C CYS A 11 13.53 -59.41 24.34
N LEU A 12 12.98 -59.63 23.14
CA LEU A 12 12.51 -60.96 22.72
C LEU A 12 12.31 -61.05 21.20
N ALA A 13 12.55 -62.26 20.70
CA ALA A 13 12.92 -62.66 19.36
C ALA A 13 11.74 -63.10 18.46
N TRP A 14 11.98 -62.95 17.15
CA TRP A 14 11.71 -63.89 16.04
C TRP A 14 10.27 -64.29 15.67
N THR A 15 9.94 -64.09 14.39
CA THR A 15 9.70 -65.22 13.46
C THR A 15 9.86 -64.78 12.01
N CYS A 16 10.64 -65.57 11.26
CA CYS A 16 10.84 -65.48 9.82
C CYS A 16 9.65 -66.08 9.05
N ALA A 17 9.36 -65.53 7.87
CA ALA A 17 8.88 -66.33 6.75
C ALA A 17 9.42 -65.73 5.44
N LEU A 18 10.37 -66.46 4.85
CA LEU A 18 10.88 -66.31 3.49
C LEU A 18 9.79 -66.69 2.49
N SER A 19 9.69 -65.95 1.39
CA SER A 19 9.28 -66.51 0.09
C SER A 19 9.98 -65.72 -1.00
N LEU A 20 10.88 -66.41 -1.72
CA LEU A 20 11.71 -65.89 -2.80
C LEU A 20 11.16 -66.39 -4.15
N ALA A 21 11.46 -65.60 -5.19
CA ALA A 21 11.36 -65.88 -6.63
C ALA A 21 9.97 -65.66 -7.26
N LEU A 22 9.82 -65.01 -8.42
CA LEU A 22 10.68 -64.90 -9.59
C LEU A 22 10.56 -63.52 -10.26
N ALA A 23 11.67 -63.02 -10.80
CA ALA A 23 11.71 -61.90 -11.73
C ALA A 23 11.25 -62.34 -13.13
N HIS A 24 10.46 -61.51 -13.80
CA HIS A 24 10.27 -61.52 -15.25
C HIS A 24 10.29 -60.07 -15.76
N ASP A 25 11.12 -59.83 -16.76
CA ASP A 25 11.23 -58.58 -17.50
C ASP A 25 9.88 -58.17 -18.11
N ALA A 26 9.47 -56.91 -17.89
CA ALA A 26 8.40 -56.28 -18.64
C ALA A 26 8.82 -54.84 -19.01
N GLN A 27 8.77 -54.54 -20.31
CA GLN A 27 9.04 -53.24 -20.92
C GLN A 27 8.14 -52.12 -20.34
N PRO A 28 8.58 -50.85 -20.37
CA PRO A 28 7.80 -49.74 -19.82
C PRO A 28 6.53 -49.48 -20.64
N ALA A 29 5.38 -49.54 -19.97
CA ALA A 29 4.09 -49.17 -20.51
C ALA A 29 4.00 -47.66 -20.78
N GLN A 30 3.47 -47.30 -21.95
CA GLN A 30 3.11 -45.93 -22.31
C GLN A 30 2.08 -45.36 -21.32
N ALA A 31 2.31 -44.12 -20.89
CA ALA A 31 1.38 -43.37 -20.04
C ALA A 31 0.03 -43.14 -20.75
N PRO A 32 -1.12 -43.26 -20.06
CA PRO A 32 -2.41 -42.96 -20.66
C PRO A 32 -2.56 -41.45 -20.87
N SER A 33 -2.89 -41.06 -22.09
CA SER A 33 -3.29 -39.70 -22.45
C SER A 33 -4.50 -39.25 -21.62
N GLY A 34 -4.37 -38.14 -20.89
CA GLY A 34 -5.47 -37.52 -20.15
C GLY A 34 -6.61 -37.04 -21.07
N PRO A 35 -7.81 -36.77 -20.50
CA PRO A 35 -8.98 -36.39 -21.29
C PRO A 35 -8.75 -35.04 -21.98
N ALA A 36 -9.02 -34.99 -23.29
CA ALA A 36 -8.98 -33.77 -24.08
C ALA A 36 -10.04 -32.77 -23.58
N ALA A 37 -9.68 -31.48 -23.63
CA ALA A 37 -10.56 -30.37 -23.29
C ALA A 37 -11.93 -30.47 -24.00
N PRO A 38 -13.02 -30.02 -23.37
CA PRO A 38 -14.33 -29.96 -24.01
C PRO A 38 -14.22 -29.17 -25.32
N ARG A 39 -14.60 -29.82 -26.43
CA ARG A 39 -14.47 -29.29 -27.79
C ARG A 39 -15.13 -27.91 -27.90
N GLY A 40 -14.33 -26.88 -28.19
CA GLY A 40 -14.81 -25.55 -28.59
C GLY A 40 -14.20 -24.34 -27.86
N GLN A 41 -13.42 -24.54 -26.79
CA GLN A 41 -12.73 -23.42 -26.13
C GLN A 41 -11.28 -23.33 -26.62
N THR A 42 -10.93 -22.22 -27.25
CA THR A 42 -9.54 -21.90 -27.62
C THR A 42 -8.74 -21.63 -26.36
N GLY A 43 -7.63 -22.35 -26.18
CA GLY A 43 -6.70 -22.13 -25.08
C GLY A 43 -6.16 -20.70 -25.06
N VAL A 44 -5.92 -20.16 -23.86
CA VAL A 44 -5.39 -18.80 -23.67
C VAL A 44 -3.90 -18.86 -23.38
N ASP A 45 -3.10 -18.17 -24.18
CA ASP A 45 -1.66 -18.02 -23.93
C ASP A 45 -1.40 -16.84 -22.97
N LEU A 46 -1.16 -17.16 -21.70
CA LEU A 46 -0.88 -16.17 -20.67
C LEU A 46 0.50 -15.51 -20.84
N ALA A 47 1.48 -16.16 -21.47
CA ALA A 47 2.78 -15.54 -21.73
C ALA A 47 2.69 -14.48 -22.83
N ALA A 48 1.81 -14.69 -23.82
CA ALA A 48 1.48 -13.67 -24.81
C ALA A 48 0.69 -12.49 -24.19
N ARG A 49 -0.16 -12.77 -23.19
CA ARG A 49 -0.95 -11.75 -22.49
C ARG A 49 -0.11 -10.88 -21.54
N TYR A 50 0.85 -11.49 -20.85
CA TYR A 50 1.73 -10.85 -19.86
C TYR A 50 3.20 -11.04 -20.26
N PRO A 51 3.66 -10.41 -21.36
CA PRO A 51 5.00 -10.61 -21.86
C PRO A 51 6.05 -10.09 -20.87
N THR A 52 7.24 -10.70 -20.91
CA THR A 52 8.38 -10.31 -20.08
C THR A 52 9.66 -10.29 -20.91
N THR A 53 10.52 -9.33 -20.62
CA THR A 53 11.91 -9.27 -21.10
C THR A 53 12.92 -9.63 -20.02
N LEU A 54 12.46 -9.99 -18.82
CA LEU A 54 13.35 -10.36 -17.73
C LEU A 54 13.99 -11.73 -18.02
N GLU A 55 15.31 -11.78 -17.83
CA GLU A 55 16.11 -13.01 -17.92
C GLU A 55 16.59 -13.50 -16.55
N ALA A 56 16.59 -12.61 -15.55
CA ALA A 56 17.07 -12.88 -14.20
C ALA A 56 16.10 -12.30 -13.16
N GLY A 57 16.17 -12.84 -11.94
CA GLY A 57 15.44 -12.31 -10.79
C GLY A 57 15.94 -10.93 -10.33
N ASP A 58 15.08 -10.22 -9.60
CA ASP A 58 15.36 -8.95 -8.94
C ASP A 58 14.75 -8.98 -7.54
N THR A 59 15.55 -9.43 -6.57
CA THR A 59 15.15 -9.62 -5.18
C THR A 59 15.49 -8.44 -4.28
N ASP A 60 15.88 -7.30 -4.86
CA ASP A 60 16.15 -6.09 -4.11
C ASP A 60 14.83 -5.41 -3.69
N PRO A 61 14.57 -5.23 -2.38
CA PRO A 61 13.34 -4.60 -1.91
C PRO A 61 13.14 -3.18 -2.45
N GLY A 62 14.22 -2.43 -2.69
CA GLY A 62 14.16 -1.07 -3.24
C GLY A 62 13.78 -1.02 -4.72
N ARG A 63 13.81 -2.16 -5.41
CA ARG A 63 13.34 -2.33 -6.79
C ARG A 63 12.10 -3.20 -6.91
N ALA A 64 11.44 -3.58 -5.82
CA ALA A 64 10.21 -4.37 -5.93
C ALA A 64 9.14 -3.64 -6.77
N ARG A 65 8.34 -4.40 -7.53
CA ARG A 65 7.35 -3.87 -8.47
C ARG A 65 6.00 -3.68 -7.80
N ALA A 66 5.39 -2.51 -7.99
CA ALA A 66 3.95 -2.39 -7.82
C ALA A 66 3.25 -3.30 -8.85
N TRP A 67 2.14 -3.91 -8.45
CA TRP A 67 1.37 -4.84 -9.28
C TRP A 67 -0.08 -4.39 -9.40
N THR A 68 -0.73 -4.82 -10.47
CA THR A 68 -2.15 -4.60 -10.76
C THR A 68 -2.87 -5.92 -10.96
N PHE A 69 -4.16 -5.92 -10.66
CA PHE A 69 -5.06 -7.07 -10.87
C PHE A 69 -6.52 -6.61 -10.98
N ALA A 70 -7.14 -6.97 -12.10
CA ALA A 70 -8.54 -6.67 -12.41
C ALA A 70 -9.33 -7.94 -12.78
N GLN A 71 -10.64 -7.80 -12.96
CA GLN A 71 -11.51 -8.90 -13.37
C GLN A 71 -11.05 -9.54 -14.70
N ASP A 72 -10.51 -8.74 -15.63
CA ASP A 72 -10.01 -9.23 -16.91
C ASP A 72 -8.79 -10.15 -16.78
N ASP A 73 -8.14 -10.18 -15.62
CA ASP A 73 -7.00 -11.05 -15.31
C ASP A 73 -7.40 -12.39 -14.68
N ILE A 74 -8.70 -12.71 -14.69
CA ILE A 74 -9.25 -13.97 -14.18
C ILE A 74 -9.61 -14.91 -15.34
N TYR A 75 -9.05 -16.11 -15.28
CA TYR A 75 -9.22 -17.18 -16.26
C TYR A 75 -9.73 -18.44 -15.58
N GLY A 76 -10.33 -19.33 -16.37
CA GLY A 76 -10.63 -20.68 -15.91
C GLY A 76 -9.49 -21.64 -16.21
N LEU A 77 -9.33 -22.65 -15.36
CA LEU A 77 -8.41 -23.75 -15.53
C LEU A 77 -9.18 -25.06 -15.63
N THR A 78 -8.83 -25.90 -16.60
CA THR A 78 -9.34 -27.29 -16.66
C THR A 78 -8.78 -28.13 -15.53
N GLU A 79 -7.52 -27.91 -15.17
CA GLU A 79 -6.84 -28.47 -14.01
C GLU A 79 -5.61 -27.63 -13.64
N PHE A 80 -5.14 -27.77 -12.40
CA PHE A 80 -3.83 -27.29 -11.97
C PHE A 80 -3.10 -28.42 -11.25
N LYS A 81 -1.86 -28.69 -11.70
CA LYS A 81 -0.98 -29.71 -11.12
C LYS A 81 0.39 -29.11 -10.90
N PHE A 82 0.90 -29.24 -9.68
CA PHE A 82 2.23 -28.81 -9.32
C PHE A 82 2.86 -29.80 -8.34
N GLY A 83 4.13 -30.17 -8.55
CA GLY A 83 4.75 -31.20 -7.72
C GLY A 83 6.27 -31.14 -7.67
N ILE A 84 6.84 -31.36 -6.49
CA ILE A 84 8.26 -31.49 -6.22
C ILE A 84 8.48 -32.74 -5.36
N GLY A 85 8.90 -33.84 -6.00
CA GLY A 85 9.14 -35.12 -5.34
C GLY A 85 7.95 -35.58 -4.48
N ASP A 86 8.22 -36.07 -3.28
CA ASP A 86 7.24 -36.36 -2.24
C ASP A 86 7.04 -35.18 -1.25
N GLN A 87 7.80 -34.09 -1.44
CA GLN A 87 7.84 -32.94 -0.53
C GLN A 87 6.62 -32.02 -0.68
N LEU A 88 6.11 -31.89 -1.90
CA LEU A 88 4.97 -31.04 -2.20
C LEU A 88 4.26 -31.56 -3.45
N GLN A 89 2.97 -31.86 -3.33
CA GLN A 89 2.10 -32.23 -4.45
C GLN A 89 0.77 -31.50 -4.32
N ILE A 90 0.40 -30.74 -5.34
CA ILE A 90 -0.86 -30.02 -5.46
C ILE A 90 -1.57 -30.54 -6.71
N ALA A 91 -2.82 -30.94 -6.53
CA ALA A 91 -3.70 -31.28 -7.64
C ALA A 91 -5.07 -30.65 -7.41
N THR A 92 -5.56 -29.96 -8.43
CA THR A 92 -6.93 -29.45 -8.49
C THR A 92 -7.65 -30.05 -9.69
N GLY A 93 -8.96 -30.25 -9.56
CA GLY A 93 -9.85 -30.34 -10.72
C GLY A 93 -9.99 -28.98 -11.41
N ALA A 94 -11.17 -28.69 -11.95
CA ALA A 94 -11.42 -27.38 -12.53
C ALA A 94 -11.21 -26.28 -11.47
N ALA A 95 -10.64 -25.16 -11.89
CA ALA A 95 -10.31 -24.05 -11.01
C ALA A 95 -10.47 -22.71 -11.73
N ASP A 96 -10.34 -21.62 -10.98
CA ASP A 96 -10.15 -20.27 -11.51
C ASP A 96 -8.75 -19.80 -11.13
N VAL A 97 -8.09 -19.07 -12.03
CA VAL A 97 -6.79 -18.45 -11.77
C VAL A 97 -6.86 -16.95 -12.01
N GLY A 98 -6.42 -16.17 -11.03
CA GLY A 98 -6.18 -14.73 -11.17
C GLY A 98 -4.69 -14.46 -11.33
N ILE A 99 -4.31 -13.63 -12.28
CA ILE A 99 -2.91 -13.28 -12.57
C ILE A 99 -2.64 -11.83 -12.17
N GLY A 100 -1.79 -11.64 -11.16
CA GLY A 100 -1.25 -10.32 -10.84
C GLY A 100 -0.04 -10.01 -11.69
N HIS A 101 0.02 -8.80 -12.23
CA HIS A 101 1.06 -8.43 -13.18
C HIS A 101 1.56 -7.00 -12.95
N CYS A 102 2.70 -6.69 -13.55
CA CYS A 102 3.26 -5.35 -13.64
C CYS A 102 3.75 -5.10 -15.07
N ALA A 103 4.50 -4.02 -15.30
CA ALA A 103 5.09 -3.73 -16.60
C ALA A 103 6.08 -4.82 -17.09
N ASP A 104 6.68 -5.57 -16.16
CA ASP A 104 7.65 -6.63 -16.46
C ASP A 104 7.01 -8.03 -16.65
N GLY A 105 5.67 -8.11 -16.67
CA GLY A 105 4.91 -9.35 -16.85
C GLY A 105 4.20 -9.83 -15.59
N ALA A 106 3.80 -11.10 -15.58
CA ALA A 106 3.07 -11.71 -14.45
C ALA A 106 3.99 -12.03 -13.27
N VAL A 107 3.60 -11.61 -12.06
CA VAL A 107 4.45 -11.68 -10.86
C VAL A 107 3.90 -12.60 -9.76
N TRP A 108 2.60 -12.89 -9.80
CA TRP A 108 1.96 -13.86 -8.91
C TRP A 108 0.69 -14.43 -9.54
N ALA A 109 0.21 -15.56 -9.01
CA ALA A 109 -1.08 -16.14 -9.36
C ALA A 109 -1.84 -16.60 -8.11
N VAL A 110 -3.18 -16.49 -8.15
CA VAL A 110 -4.09 -17.10 -7.15
C VAL A 110 -4.94 -18.14 -7.85
N ILE A 111 -4.91 -19.38 -7.37
CA ILE A 111 -5.75 -20.47 -7.85
C ILE A 111 -6.84 -20.77 -6.82
N VAL A 112 -8.09 -20.73 -7.26
CA VAL A 112 -9.28 -21.05 -6.46
C VAL A 112 -9.96 -22.27 -7.08
N PRO A 113 -9.86 -23.46 -6.47
CA PRO A 113 -10.53 -24.67 -6.96
C PRO A 113 -12.05 -24.50 -7.04
N ARG A 114 -12.67 -25.01 -8.12
CA ARG A 114 -14.14 -25.14 -8.24
C ARG A 114 -14.60 -26.45 -7.60
N ASP A 115 -13.78 -27.48 -7.72
CA ASP A 115 -14.01 -28.82 -7.19
C ASP A 115 -13.09 -29.11 -5.98
N ALA A 116 -13.14 -30.34 -5.47
CA ALA A 116 -12.19 -30.79 -4.45
C ALA A 116 -10.75 -30.70 -4.98
N ALA A 117 -9.87 -30.14 -4.15
CA ALA A 117 -8.44 -30.01 -4.41
C ALA A 117 -7.66 -30.43 -3.17
N THR A 118 -6.49 -31.04 -3.38
CA THR A 118 -5.70 -31.63 -2.30
C THR A 118 -4.24 -31.20 -2.38
N LEU A 119 -3.66 -30.98 -1.22
CA LEU A 119 -2.24 -30.82 -0.97
C LEU A 119 -1.72 -32.09 -0.29
N SER A 120 -0.66 -32.69 -0.80
CA SER A 120 0.10 -33.73 -0.09
C SER A 120 1.52 -33.23 0.19
N SER A 121 1.94 -33.34 1.45
CA SER A 121 3.29 -32.97 1.90
C SER A 121 3.69 -33.81 3.12
N PRO A 122 4.96 -33.82 3.56
CA PRO A 122 5.37 -34.44 4.82
C PRO A 122 4.63 -33.88 6.05
N GLN A 123 4.07 -32.67 5.96
CA GLN A 123 3.30 -32.03 7.03
C GLN A 123 1.86 -32.53 7.13
N GLY A 124 1.33 -33.13 6.06
CA GLY A 124 -0.05 -33.59 6.01
C GLY A 124 -0.33 -34.40 4.74
N GLN A 125 -0.97 -35.56 4.92
CA GLN A 125 -1.42 -36.39 3.80
C GLN A 125 -2.78 -35.91 3.29
N GLN A 126 -2.83 -35.49 2.02
CA GLN A 126 -4.07 -35.15 1.30
C GLN A 126 -4.97 -34.13 2.04
N GLU A 127 -4.41 -32.98 2.37
CA GLU A 127 -5.12 -31.86 2.99
C GLU A 127 -6.00 -31.13 1.97
N PRO A 128 -7.30 -30.91 2.25
CA PRO A 128 -8.17 -30.19 1.32
C PRO A 128 -7.82 -28.71 1.24
N ILE A 129 -7.67 -28.20 0.02
CA ILE A 129 -7.24 -26.83 -0.27
C ILE A 129 -8.46 -25.89 -0.34
N THR A 130 -8.27 -24.64 0.12
CA THR A 130 -9.19 -23.52 -0.17
C THR A 130 -8.71 -22.69 -1.34
N HIS A 131 -7.43 -22.31 -1.36
CA HIS A 131 -6.78 -21.61 -2.47
C HIS A 131 -5.25 -21.79 -2.42
N VAL A 132 -4.61 -21.51 -3.54
CA VAL A 132 -3.15 -21.52 -3.69
C VAL A 132 -2.72 -20.13 -4.16
N TRP A 133 -1.69 -19.56 -3.56
CA TRP A 133 -0.99 -18.40 -4.09
C TRP A 133 0.42 -18.79 -4.49
N LEU A 134 0.83 -18.31 -5.66
CA LEU A 134 2.14 -18.54 -6.24
C LEU A 134 2.84 -17.22 -6.46
N ARG A 135 4.14 -17.17 -6.17
CA ARG A 135 5.04 -16.12 -6.66
C ARG A 135 6.18 -16.77 -7.41
N PHE A 136 6.35 -16.37 -8.66
CA PHE A 136 7.25 -17.00 -9.62
C PHE A 136 7.91 -15.94 -10.51
N HIS A 137 8.99 -16.32 -11.18
CA HIS A 137 9.60 -15.48 -12.20
C HIS A 137 8.68 -15.40 -13.43
N PRO A 138 8.41 -14.22 -14.04
CA PRO A 138 7.44 -14.07 -15.12
C PRO A 138 7.60 -15.04 -16.31
N ARG A 139 8.84 -15.45 -16.60
CA ARG A 139 9.17 -16.47 -17.63
C ARG A 139 8.52 -17.85 -17.39
N GLU A 140 8.11 -18.16 -16.16
CA GLU A 140 7.57 -19.48 -15.81
C GLU A 140 6.05 -19.57 -15.98
N ILE A 141 5.35 -18.49 -16.37
CA ILE A 141 3.88 -18.50 -16.46
C ILE A 141 3.34 -19.57 -17.42
N ALA A 142 3.98 -19.78 -18.57
CA ALA A 142 3.56 -20.80 -19.54
C ALA A 142 3.87 -22.22 -19.08
N THR A 143 4.89 -22.41 -18.22
CA THR A 143 5.20 -23.69 -17.58
C THR A 143 4.13 -24.03 -16.54
N LEU A 144 3.76 -23.06 -15.71
CA LEU A 144 2.78 -23.21 -14.64
C LEU A 144 1.34 -23.34 -15.16
N PHE A 145 1.03 -22.62 -16.24
CA PHE A 145 -0.29 -22.56 -16.85
C PHE A 145 -0.19 -22.76 -18.37
N PRO A 146 0.00 -24.00 -18.85
CA PRO A 146 0.07 -24.29 -20.27
C PRO A 146 -1.19 -23.81 -21.00
N PRO A 147 -1.11 -23.23 -22.21
CA PRO A 147 -2.29 -22.67 -22.89
C PRO A 147 -3.45 -23.65 -23.07
N ALA A 148 -3.16 -24.95 -23.17
CA ALA A 148 -4.16 -26.01 -23.28
C ALA A 148 -5.03 -26.19 -22.03
N THR A 149 -4.58 -25.72 -20.86
CA THR A 149 -5.34 -25.82 -19.59
C THR A 149 -6.06 -24.53 -19.23
N VAL A 150 -5.77 -23.41 -19.89
CA VAL A 150 -6.32 -22.08 -19.57
C VAL A 150 -7.40 -21.69 -20.56
N HIS A 151 -8.53 -21.18 -20.07
CA HIS A 151 -9.62 -20.67 -20.91
C HIS A 151 -10.19 -19.35 -20.37
N ALA A 152 -10.79 -18.54 -21.26
CA ALA A 152 -11.26 -17.20 -20.91
C ALA A 152 -12.44 -17.15 -19.91
N ALA A 153 -13.14 -18.28 -19.72
CA ALA A 153 -14.33 -18.37 -18.86
C ALA A 153 -13.98 -18.51 -17.35
N GLY A 154 -13.28 -17.52 -16.82
CA GLY A 154 -13.02 -17.35 -15.39
C GLY A 154 -14.16 -16.61 -14.67
N ARG A 155 -14.41 -16.98 -13.40
CA ARG A 155 -15.43 -16.38 -12.53
C ARG A 155 -15.00 -15.00 -12.04
N LYS A 156 -15.54 -13.94 -12.66
CA LYS A 156 -15.13 -12.55 -12.43
C LYS A 156 -15.47 -12.05 -11.02
N GLU A 157 -16.47 -12.65 -10.38
CA GLU A 157 -16.85 -12.42 -8.99
C GLU A 157 -15.74 -12.79 -7.99
N LEU A 158 -14.75 -13.61 -8.39
CA LEU A 158 -13.63 -13.96 -7.51
C LEU A 158 -12.57 -12.87 -7.37
N ALA A 159 -12.70 -11.74 -8.07
CA ALA A 159 -11.70 -10.68 -8.03
C ALA A 159 -11.43 -10.16 -6.61
N GLY A 160 -12.48 -9.98 -5.81
CA GLY A 160 -12.37 -9.54 -4.43
C GLY A 160 -11.56 -10.51 -3.57
N LEU A 161 -11.92 -11.79 -3.62
CA LEU A 161 -11.21 -12.86 -2.91
C LEU A 161 -9.76 -12.99 -3.37
N MET A 162 -9.51 -13.05 -4.69
CA MET A 162 -8.16 -13.22 -5.23
C MET A 162 -7.25 -12.04 -4.86
N ARG A 163 -7.78 -10.80 -4.87
CA ARG A 163 -7.04 -9.63 -4.39
C ARG A 163 -6.76 -9.71 -2.90
N ARG A 164 -7.75 -10.11 -2.08
CA ARG A 164 -7.55 -10.32 -0.63
C ARG A 164 -6.43 -11.32 -0.38
N VAL A 165 -6.48 -12.49 -1.04
CA VAL A 165 -5.47 -13.54 -0.92
C VAL A 165 -4.07 -12.99 -1.26
N ALA A 166 -3.93 -12.35 -2.41
CA ALA A 166 -2.65 -11.79 -2.84
C ALA A 166 -2.15 -10.72 -1.85
N THR A 167 -2.99 -9.76 -1.46
CA THR A 167 -2.61 -8.69 -0.52
C THR A 167 -2.19 -9.24 0.84
N VAL A 168 -2.95 -10.18 1.42
CA VAL A 168 -2.61 -10.78 2.72
C VAL A 168 -1.30 -11.56 2.63
N LYS A 169 -1.14 -12.41 1.60
CA LYS A 169 0.04 -13.27 1.48
C LYS A 169 1.31 -12.48 1.12
N MET A 170 1.20 -11.43 0.31
CA MET A 170 2.33 -10.54 0.02
C MET A 170 2.76 -9.76 1.25
N ASN A 171 1.83 -9.20 2.03
CA ASN A 171 2.18 -8.46 3.25
C ASN A 171 2.64 -9.36 4.41
N ALA A 172 2.19 -10.61 4.43
CA ALA A 172 2.59 -11.56 5.47
C ALA A 172 3.95 -12.21 5.19
N SER A 173 4.37 -12.34 3.92
CA SER A 173 5.62 -12.96 3.52
C SER A 173 6.77 -11.95 3.40
N TYR A 174 7.95 -12.39 3.00
CA TYR A 174 9.17 -11.59 2.89
C TYR A 174 9.19 -10.62 1.69
N GLN A 175 8.05 -10.02 1.32
CA GLN A 175 7.98 -9.03 0.24
C GLN A 175 8.30 -7.61 0.73
N ALA A 176 8.61 -6.73 -0.22
CA ALA A 176 8.93 -5.33 0.03
C ALA A 176 7.67 -4.49 0.30
N GLY A 177 7.03 -4.70 1.46
CA GLY A 177 5.84 -3.95 1.87
C GLY A 177 4.65 -4.14 0.93
N GLY A 178 4.42 -5.38 0.49
CA GLY A 178 3.33 -5.72 -0.45
C GLY A 178 3.67 -5.59 -1.93
N SER A 179 4.83 -5.01 -2.28
CA SER A 179 5.34 -4.96 -3.66
C SER A 179 5.99 -6.29 -4.07
N ALA A 180 5.90 -6.65 -5.35
CA ALA A 180 6.41 -7.90 -5.88
C ALA A 180 7.94 -7.85 -6.09
N MET A 181 8.69 -8.64 -5.32
CA MET A 181 10.07 -8.96 -5.70
C MET A 181 10.08 -10.10 -6.72
N ILE A 182 10.94 -10.01 -7.73
CA ILE A 182 11.03 -11.02 -8.80
C ILE A 182 12.02 -12.10 -8.34
N PRO A 183 11.58 -13.34 -8.05
CA PRO A 183 12.52 -14.39 -7.66
C PRO A 183 13.42 -14.81 -8.83
N PRO A 184 14.57 -15.43 -8.59
CA PRO A 184 15.30 -16.20 -9.61
C PRO A 184 14.37 -17.18 -10.34
N ARG A 185 14.74 -17.58 -11.55
CA ARG A 185 13.86 -18.37 -12.42
C ARG A 185 13.51 -19.75 -11.82
N GLU A 186 14.48 -20.35 -11.15
CA GLU A 186 14.35 -21.63 -10.47
C GLU A 186 13.57 -21.54 -9.15
N ASP A 187 13.44 -20.35 -8.56
CA ASP A 187 12.84 -20.14 -7.26
C ASP A 187 11.37 -19.75 -7.35
N MET A 188 10.55 -20.33 -6.47
CA MET A 188 9.13 -20.05 -6.37
C MET A 188 8.67 -20.08 -4.92
N THR A 189 7.65 -19.29 -4.60
CA THR A 189 6.89 -19.42 -3.37
C THR A 189 5.58 -20.13 -3.68
N VAL A 190 5.27 -21.21 -2.96
CA VAL A 190 3.97 -21.90 -3.01
C VAL A 190 3.31 -21.78 -1.65
N ASP A 191 2.14 -21.14 -1.61
CA ASP A 191 1.50 -20.76 -0.36
C ASP A 191 0.03 -21.13 -0.38
N VAL A 192 -0.32 -22.17 0.39
CA VAL A 192 -1.60 -22.86 0.32
C VAL A 192 -2.36 -22.66 1.61
N ASP A 193 -3.62 -22.19 1.54
CA ASP A 193 -4.51 -22.26 2.70
C ASP A 193 -5.39 -23.49 2.58
N VAL A 194 -5.42 -24.30 3.63
CA VAL A 194 -6.19 -25.55 3.71
C VAL A 194 -7.47 -25.34 4.53
N ARG A 195 -8.47 -26.20 4.34
CA ARG A 195 -9.82 -26.01 4.92
C ARG A 195 -9.88 -26.03 6.44
N ASP A 196 -8.87 -26.59 7.11
CA ASP A 196 -8.78 -26.58 8.58
C ASP A 196 -8.32 -25.22 9.14
N GLY A 197 -8.14 -24.22 8.28
CA GLY A 197 -7.75 -22.87 8.63
C GLY A 197 -6.24 -22.67 8.75
N LYS A 198 -5.43 -23.70 8.47
CA LYS A 198 -3.97 -23.58 8.47
C LYS A 198 -3.44 -23.11 7.11
N ARG A 199 -2.24 -22.54 7.15
CA ARG A 199 -1.46 -22.15 5.97
C ARG A 199 -0.25 -23.07 5.80
N ARG A 200 0.04 -23.46 4.56
CA ARG A 200 1.19 -24.29 4.19
C ARG A 200 2.07 -23.51 3.23
N PHE A 201 3.18 -23.00 3.76
CA PHE A 201 4.09 -22.13 3.03
C PHE A 201 5.35 -22.91 2.63
N PHE A 202 5.67 -22.92 1.34
CA PHE A 202 6.85 -23.59 0.81
C PHE A 202 7.74 -22.64 0.02
N MET A 203 9.04 -22.71 0.30
CA MET A 203 10.08 -22.17 -0.58
C MET A 203 10.54 -23.29 -1.51
N VAL A 204 10.31 -23.09 -2.80
CA VAL A 204 10.55 -24.12 -3.82
C VAL A 204 11.73 -23.70 -4.68
N ASN A 205 12.67 -24.62 -4.91
CA ASN A 205 13.65 -24.52 -5.97
C ASN A 205 13.43 -25.65 -6.97
N THR A 206 12.99 -25.29 -8.17
CA THR A 206 12.59 -26.23 -9.23
C THR A 206 13.79 -26.94 -9.86
N ALA A 207 14.95 -26.28 -9.92
CA ALA A 207 16.18 -26.88 -10.45
C ALA A 207 16.75 -27.94 -9.50
N ALA A 208 16.82 -27.62 -8.21
CA ALA A 208 17.25 -28.53 -7.14
C ALA A 208 16.18 -29.57 -6.76
N LYS A 209 14.93 -29.37 -7.21
CA LYS A 209 13.76 -30.19 -6.87
C LYS A 209 13.54 -30.28 -5.36
N THR A 210 13.59 -29.13 -4.68
CA THR A 210 13.34 -29.02 -3.25
C THR A 210 12.12 -28.14 -2.97
N ALA A 211 11.37 -28.47 -1.92
CA ALA A 211 10.27 -27.69 -1.38
C ALA A 211 10.40 -27.65 0.15
N GLU A 212 10.98 -26.56 0.65
CA GLU A 212 11.18 -26.33 2.09
C GLU A 212 9.91 -25.78 2.73
N TYR A 213 9.37 -26.49 3.72
CA TYR A 213 8.23 -26.02 4.52
C TYR A 213 8.66 -24.98 5.57
N VAL A 214 7.99 -23.82 5.59
CA VAL A 214 8.25 -22.75 6.55
C VAL A 214 7.11 -22.61 7.55
N ASN A 215 7.28 -23.22 8.73
CA ASN A 215 6.27 -23.28 9.79
C ASN A 215 5.85 -21.89 10.35
N ALA A 216 6.71 -20.86 10.21
CA ALA A 216 6.43 -19.52 10.73
C ALA A 216 5.11 -18.89 10.19
N PHE A 217 4.56 -19.41 9.10
CA PHE A 217 3.33 -18.93 8.50
C PHE A 217 2.09 -19.76 8.85
N GLU A 218 2.21 -20.88 9.59
CA GLU A 218 1.13 -21.86 9.75
C GLU A 218 -0.16 -21.26 10.32
N ALA A 219 -0.03 -20.32 11.27
CA ALA A 219 -1.15 -19.61 11.91
C ALA A 219 -1.54 -18.29 11.21
N ARG A 220 -1.02 -18.03 10.00
CA ARG A 220 -1.20 -16.77 9.26
C ARG A 220 -1.98 -16.98 7.96
N SER A 221 -3.04 -17.79 8.00
CA SER A 221 -3.98 -17.98 6.90
C SER A 221 -4.76 -16.71 6.59
N VAL A 222 -5.33 -16.63 5.39
CA VAL A 222 -6.26 -15.59 4.98
C VAL A 222 -7.52 -15.73 5.84
N PRO A 223 -7.91 -14.70 6.61
CA PRO A 223 -9.10 -14.77 7.44
C PRO A 223 -10.34 -15.08 6.61
N ALA A 224 -11.18 -15.98 7.12
CA ALA A 224 -12.47 -16.26 6.50
C ALA A 224 -13.33 -14.99 6.47
N GLN A 225 -14.03 -14.77 5.37
CA GLN A 225 -14.94 -13.64 5.24
C GLN A 225 -16.08 -13.75 6.26
N LYS A 226 -16.50 -12.59 6.78
CA LYS A 226 -17.64 -12.51 7.69
C LYS A 226 -18.95 -12.78 6.93
N PRO A 227 -19.98 -13.35 7.60
CA PRO A 227 -21.29 -13.56 6.98
C PRO A 227 -21.85 -12.26 6.40
N PHE A 228 -22.35 -12.33 5.17
CA PHE A 228 -22.85 -11.18 4.44
C PHE A 228 -24.07 -11.54 3.59
N ASP A 229 -25.24 -11.43 4.18
CA ASP A 229 -26.51 -11.74 3.50
C ASP A 229 -27.09 -10.54 2.75
N ALA A 230 -28.14 -10.78 1.96
CA ALA A 230 -28.81 -9.74 1.17
C ALA A 230 -29.40 -8.62 2.04
N ARG A 231 -29.78 -8.91 3.29
CA ARG A 231 -30.34 -7.92 4.22
C ARG A 231 -29.24 -6.98 4.69
N LEU A 232 -28.08 -7.51 5.08
CA LEU A 232 -26.92 -6.72 5.46
C LEU A 232 -26.42 -5.91 4.26
N ALA A 233 -26.34 -6.50 3.07
CA ALA A 233 -25.96 -5.80 1.85
C ALA A 233 -26.89 -4.60 1.58
N GLN A 234 -28.21 -4.78 1.72
CA GLN A 234 -29.16 -3.69 1.56
C GLN A 234 -28.94 -2.57 2.58
N GLN A 235 -28.82 -2.90 3.87
CA GLN A 235 -28.61 -1.92 4.93
C GLN A 235 -27.28 -1.16 4.75
N ALA A 236 -26.22 -1.88 4.41
CA ALA A 236 -24.90 -1.34 4.14
C ALA A 236 -24.93 -0.36 2.96
N PHE A 237 -25.56 -0.75 1.85
CA PHE A 237 -25.61 0.08 0.64
C PHE A 237 -26.45 1.32 0.86
N ASP A 238 -27.65 1.17 1.43
CA ASP A 238 -28.55 2.29 1.69
C ASP A 238 -27.92 3.27 2.70
N LYS A 239 -27.18 2.78 3.70
CA LYS A 239 -26.42 3.62 4.64
C LYS A 239 -25.29 4.37 3.94
N LEU A 240 -24.48 3.68 3.14
CA LEU A 240 -23.38 4.30 2.39
C LEU A 240 -23.91 5.41 1.49
N TRP A 241 -24.88 5.07 0.63
CA TRP A 241 -25.44 5.98 -0.35
C TRP A 241 -26.07 7.22 0.31
N LYS A 242 -26.91 7.00 1.34
CA LYS A 242 -27.60 8.07 2.05
C LYS A 242 -26.63 8.98 2.81
N THR A 243 -25.63 8.42 3.49
CA THR A 243 -24.67 9.25 4.23
C THR A 243 -23.85 10.12 3.28
N TYR A 244 -23.44 9.58 2.12
CA TYR A 244 -22.79 10.38 1.07
C TYR A 244 -23.70 11.49 0.54
N ASP A 245 -24.95 11.17 0.21
CA ASP A 245 -25.95 12.15 -0.26
C ASP A 245 -26.12 13.32 0.73
N GLU A 246 -26.12 13.03 2.04
CA GLU A 246 -26.33 13.99 3.10
C GLU A 246 -25.07 14.73 3.59
N ARG A 247 -23.87 14.20 3.33
CA ARG A 247 -22.62 14.68 3.99
C ARG A 247 -21.43 14.89 3.07
N TYR A 248 -21.40 14.30 1.88
CA TYR A 248 -20.28 14.47 0.96
C TYR A 248 -20.31 15.89 0.38
N ALA A 249 -19.34 16.71 0.77
CA ALA A 249 -19.28 18.10 0.32
C ALA A 249 -18.68 18.26 -1.09
N GLY A 250 -17.95 17.26 -1.57
CA GLY A 250 -17.23 17.30 -2.85
C GLY A 250 -18.11 17.23 -4.10
N PHE A 251 -19.44 17.06 -3.99
CA PHE A 251 -20.33 17.07 -5.17
C PHE A 251 -20.23 18.37 -5.97
N VAL A 252 -19.97 19.51 -5.31
CA VAL A 252 -19.77 20.80 -6.01
C VAL A 252 -18.54 20.81 -6.92
N LEU A 253 -17.57 19.92 -6.68
CA LEU A 253 -16.37 19.72 -7.49
C LEU A 253 -16.59 18.73 -8.63
N ARG A 254 -17.76 18.06 -8.64
CA ARG A 254 -18.16 17.01 -9.57
C ARG A 254 -19.60 17.22 -10.06
N PRO A 255 -19.94 18.41 -10.63
CA PRO A 255 -21.30 18.69 -11.10
C PRO A 255 -21.78 17.72 -12.19
N GLU A 256 -20.86 17.02 -12.85
CA GLU A 256 -21.16 15.98 -13.83
C GLU A 256 -21.63 14.65 -13.23
N VAL A 257 -21.50 14.44 -11.91
CA VAL A 257 -21.87 13.18 -11.26
C VAL A 257 -23.33 13.22 -10.81
N ASP A 258 -24.16 12.37 -11.40
CA ASP A 258 -25.52 12.10 -10.93
C ASP A 258 -25.51 10.98 -9.86
N TRP A 259 -25.58 11.39 -8.59
CA TRP A 259 -25.53 10.46 -7.45
C TRP A 259 -26.74 9.51 -7.38
N ASN A 260 -27.92 9.94 -7.86
CA ASN A 260 -29.11 9.10 -7.90
C ASN A 260 -29.00 8.05 -9.00
N ALA A 261 -28.52 8.43 -10.20
CA ALA A 261 -28.27 7.48 -11.27
C ALA A 261 -27.26 6.40 -10.88
N LEU A 262 -26.20 6.77 -10.13
CA LEU A 262 -25.25 5.82 -9.58
C LEU A 262 -25.92 4.85 -8.58
N ARG A 263 -26.85 5.33 -7.75
CA ARG A 263 -27.66 4.45 -6.89
C ARG A 263 -28.39 3.39 -7.69
N ASP A 264 -29.12 3.82 -8.71
CA ASP A 264 -29.99 2.94 -9.51
C ASP A 264 -29.16 1.90 -10.26
N GLN A 265 -27.97 2.29 -10.73
CA GLN A 265 -27.03 1.40 -11.39
C GLN A 265 -26.43 0.35 -10.46
N TYR A 266 -25.95 0.75 -9.28
CA TYR A 266 -25.10 -0.12 -8.44
C TYR A 266 -25.86 -0.84 -7.33
N ARG A 267 -27.00 -0.33 -6.88
CA ARG A 267 -27.77 -0.96 -5.80
C ARG A 267 -28.18 -2.40 -6.09
N PRO A 268 -28.73 -2.76 -7.27
CA PRO A 268 -29.10 -4.15 -7.56
C PRO A 268 -27.90 -5.10 -7.55
N GLN A 269 -26.74 -4.63 -8.02
CA GLN A 269 -25.49 -5.40 -8.00
C GLN A 269 -25.03 -5.63 -6.55
N ALA A 270 -25.07 -4.59 -5.71
CA ALA A 270 -24.63 -4.67 -4.32
C ALA A 270 -25.48 -5.67 -3.51
N LEU A 271 -26.80 -5.67 -3.70
CA LEU A 271 -27.71 -6.63 -3.06
C LEU A 271 -27.46 -8.08 -3.51
N ALA A 272 -26.90 -8.27 -4.70
CA ALA A 272 -26.56 -9.58 -5.27
C ALA A 272 -25.10 -10.02 -4.98
N ALA A 273 -24.31 -9.22 -4.26
CA ALA A 273 -22.88 -9.45 -4.09
C ALA A 273 -22.53 -10.77 -3.38
N GLY A 274 -23.34 -11.18 -2.40
CA GLY A 274 -23.18 -12.46 -1.68
C GLY A 274 -22.01 -12.53 -0.68
N ASP A 275 -21.02 -11.63 -0.78
CA ASP A 275 -19.89 -11.55 0.13
C ASP A 275 -19.35 -10.11 0.31
N PRO A 276 -18.58 -9.83 1.38
CA PRO A 276 -18.08 -8.48 1.67
C PRO A 276 -17.12 -7.90 0.62
N ASP A 277 -16.26 -8.72 0.01
CA ASP A 277 -15.26 -8.22 -0.95
C ASP A 277 -15.95 -7.81 -2.26
N SER A 278 -16.84 -8.66 -2.78
CA SER A 278 -17.66 -8.33 -3.95
C SER A 278 -18.50 -7.07 -3.73
N PHE A 279 -19.10 -6.94 -2.53
CA PHE A 279 -19.87 -5.75 -2.17
C PHE A 279 -18.99 -4.49 -2.16
N ALA A 280 -17.82 -4.56 -1.52
CA ALA A 280 -16.89 -3.45 -1.44
C ALA A 280 -16.38 -3.01 -2.82
N GLU A 281 -16.11 -3.94 -3.75
CA GLU A 281 -15.75 -3.61 -5.13
C GLU A 281 -16.88 -2.87 -5.87
N ILE A 282 -18.13 -3.26 -5.66
CA ILE A 282 -19.30 -2.59 -6.25
C ILE A 282 -19.41 -1.16 -5.70
N CYS A 283 -19.28 -0.99 -4.38
CA CYS A 283 -19.26 0.34 -3.76
C CYS A 283 -18.09 1.19 -4.25
N ALA A 284 -16.89 0.63 -4.40
CA ALA A 284 -15.74 1.33 -4.93
C ALA A 284 -15.97 1.82 -6.37
N ARG A 285 -16.62 1.03 -7.23
CA ARG A 285 -17.00 1.45 -8.59
C ARG A 285 -18.06 2.56 -8.58
N MET A 286 -19.01 2.52 -7.65
CA MET A 286 -20.00 3.59 -7.47
C MET A 286 -19.34 4.91 -7.03
N LEU A 287 -18.32 4.84 -6.17
CA LEU A 287 -17.63 6.02 -5.62
C LEU A 287 -16.57 6.60 -6.55
N ARG A 288 -15.98 5.78 -7.45
CA ARG A 288 -14.89 6.17 -8.36
C ARG A 288 -15.15 7.45 -9.18
N PRO A 289 -16.35 7.72 -9.74
CA PRO A 289 -16.61 8.95 -10.51
C PRO A 289 -16.42 10.23 -9.71
N LEU A 290 -16.44 10.18 -8.37
CA LEU A 290 -16.15 11.32 -7.51
C LEU A 290 -14.69 11.78 -7.61
N ARG A 291 -13.78 10.94 -8.14
CA ARG A 291 -12.37 11.27 -8.43
C ARG A 291 -11.68 11.95 -7.24
N ASP A 292 -11.93 11.43 -6.05
CA ASP A 292 -11.48 11.97 -4.77
C ASP A 292 -10.51 10.99 -4.12
N LEU A 293 -9.29 11.45 -3.83
CA LEU A 293 -8.22 10.60 -3.29
C LEU A 293 -8.39 10.31 -1.79
N HIS A 294 -9.30 10.99 -1.11
CA HIS A 294 -9.64 10.75 0.29
C HIS A 294 -10.76 9.72 0.47
N ILE A 295 -11.34 9.22 -0.63
CA ILE A 295 -12.26 8.09 -0.62
C ILE A 295 -11.49 6.79 -0.75
N TRP A 296 -11.50 5.99 0.32
CA TRP A 296 -10.98 4.64 0.35
C TRP A 296 -12.02 3.69 0.94
N VAL A 297 -11.95 2.45 0.49
CA VAL A 297 -12.77 1.34 0.97
C VAL A 297 -11.81 0.28 1.49
N SER A 298 -12.16 -0.39 2.57
CA SER A 298 -11.42 -1.57 3.02
C SER A 298 -12.37 -2.64 3.56
N VAL A 299 -11.90 -3.88 3.55
CA VAL A 299 -12.61 -5.02 4.12
C VAL A 299 -11.67 -5.78 5.05
N ASP A 300 -11.93 -5.72 6.36
CA ASP A 300 -11.03 -6.18 7.43
C ASP A 300 -9.62 -5.57 7.31
N GLY A 301 -9.56 -4.27 6.99
CA GLY A 301 -8.31 -3.52 6.81
C GLY A 301 -7.59 -3.79 5.49
N VAL A 302 -8.07 -4.71 4.65
CA VAL A 302 -7.55 -4.93 3.30
C VAL A 302 -8.10 -3.85 2.37
N PRO A 303 -7.26 -3.00 1.76
CA PRO A 303 -7.74 -1.89 0.93
C PRO A 303 -8.36 -2.37 -0.38
N VAL A 304 -9.43 -1.68 -0.80
CA VAL A 304 -10.10 -1.80 -2.09
C VAL A 304 -9.97 -0.46 -2.82
N GLU A 305 -9.31 -0.48 -3.98
CA GLU A 305 -9.02 0.75 -4.72
C GLU A 305 -10.29 1.37 -5.30
N VAL A 306 -10.53 2.63 -4.94
CA VAL A 306 -11.64 3.44 -5.45
C VAL A 306 -11.17 4.27 -6.64
N TYR A 307 -10.19 5.13 -6.40
CA TYR A 307 -9.64 6.06 -7.38
C TYR A 307 -8.14 6.25 -7.15
N HIS A 308 -7.38 6.36 -8.25
CA HIS A 308 -5.95 6.57 -8.22
C HIS A 308 -5.56 7.69 -9.18
N ARG A 309 -4.74 8.63 -8.69
CA ARG A 309 -4.07 9.68 -9.47
C ARG A 309 -2.56 9.53 -9.26
N PRO A 310 -1.76 9.34 -10.32
CA PRO A 310 -0.31 9.30 -10.19
C PRO A 310 0.24 10.56 -9.54
N ARG A 311 1.15 10.39 -8.59
CA ARG A 311 1.82 11.46 -7.85
C ARG A 311 3.33 11.20 -7.87
N PRO A 312 4.07 11.76 -8.84
CA PRO A 312 5.51 11.59 -8.92
C PRO A 312 6.21 12.05 -7.64
N VAL A 313 7.29 11.37 -7.28
CA VAL A 313 8.17 11.76 -6.18
C VAL A 313 9.25 12.70 -6.73
N ASN A 314 9.55 13.78 -6.02
CA ASN A 314 10.59 14.76 -6.36
C ASN A 314 11.63 14.91 -5.22
N ALA A 315 11.96 13.79 -4.56
CA ALA A 315 12.93 13.74 -3.46
C ALA A 315 13.72 12.43 -3.51
N ASN A 316 14.99 12.49 -3.09
CA ASN A 316 15.83 11.31 -2.98
C ASN A 316 16.55 11.25 -1.62
N PRO A 317 16.01 10.50 -0.64
CA PRO A 317 16.65 10.35 0.66
C PRO A 317 18.06 9.75 0.63
N ALA A 318 18.42 8.99 -0.42
CA ALA A 318 19.78 8.45 -0.56
C ALA A 318 20.84 9.54 -0.80
N ALA A 319 20.43 10.75 -1.21
CA ALA A 319 21.32 11.89 -1.41
C ALA A 319 21.61 12.68 -0.12
N TRP A 320 20.81 12.51 0.94
CA TRP A 320 20.86 13.38 2.12
C TRP A 320 22.22 13.39 2.81
N ALA A 321 22.82 12.23 3.06
CA ALA A 321 24.13 12.16 3.71
C ALA A 321 25.24 12.84 2.89
N VAL A 322 25.16 12.76 1.55
CA VAL A 322 26.13 13.39 0.63
C VAL A 322 25.96 14.91 0.63
N LEU A 323 24.72 15.40 0.67
CA LEU A 323 24.43 16.84 0.54
C LEU A 323 24.47 17.59 1.88
N LEU A 324 24.14 16.93 2.98
CA LEU A 324 23.93 17.55 4.29
C LEU A 324 24.97 17.14 5.34
N GLY A 325 25.76 16.09 5.08
CA GLY A 325 26.69 15.52 6.05
C GLY A 325 26.00 14.57 7.03
N GLN A 326 26.30 14.70 8.32
CA GLN A 326 25.75 13.81 9.35
C GLN A 326 24.24 14.03 9.52
N ILE A 327 23.45 13.01 9.19
CA ILE A 327 22.01 12.99 9.42
C ILE A 327 21.71 12.44 10.81
N ASN A 328 20.98 13.22 11.61
CA ASN A 328 20.42 12.77 12.87
C ASN A 328 19.02 12.22 12.61
N SER A 329 18.77 10.99 13.05
CA SER A 329 17.47 10.32 12.95
C SER A 329 17.23 9.50 14.23
N GLY A 330 15.98 9.33 14.66
CA GLY A 330 15.68 8.45 15.80
C GLY A 330 14.40 8.77 16.58
N VAL A 331 13.93 10.02 16.53
CA VAL A 331 12.68 10.42 17.20
C VAL A 331 11.59 10.59 16.13
N VAL A 332 10.45 9.94 16.31
CA VAL A 332 9.23 10.08 15.48
C VAL A 332 9.43 10.03 13.94
N ARG A 333 10.45 9.32 13.45
CA ARG A 333 10.84 9.22 12.03
C ARG A 333 11.30 10.54 11.37
N LEU A 334 11.50 11.60 12.15
CA LEU A 334 12.09 12.84 11.63
C LEU A 334 13.58 12.63 11.30
N ALA A 335 14.09 13.39 10.34
CA ALA A 335 15.53 13.46 10.06
C ALA A 335 15.96 14.92 10.04
N TRP A 336 17.14 15.24 10.56
CA TRP A 336 17.63 16.61 10.58
C TRP A 336 19.15 16.68 10.54
N ALA A 337 19.67 17.81 10.08
CA ALA A 337 21.10 18.08 10.01
C ALA A 337 21.36 19.59 10.14
N VAL A 338 22.60 19.93 10.47
CA VAL A 338 23.16 21.28 10.29
C VAL A 338 24.44 21.09 9.49
N THR A 339 24.50 21.73 8.32
CA THR A 339 25.68 21.63 7.45
C THR A 339 26.86 22.40 8.05
N ASP A 340 28.08 22.09 7.61
CA ASP A 340 29.31 22.78 8.06
C ASP A 340 29.28 24.29 7.83
N ASP A 341 28.53 24.74 6.81
CA ASP A 341 28.30 26.14 6.49
C ASP A 341 27.04 26.74 7.13
N HIS A 342 26.47 26.06 8.13
CA HIS A 342 25.37 26.49 9.00
C HIS A 342 24.02 26.67 8.30
N VAL A 343 23.67 25.80 7.35
CA VAL A 343 22.28 25.65 6.89
C VAL A 343 21.60 24.55 7.71
N GLY A 344 20.46 24.86 8.31
CA GLY A 344 19.63 23.86 8.98
C GLY A 344 18.83 23.06 7.97
N TYR A 345 18.59 21.78 8.25
CA TYR A 345 17.68 20.93 7.49
C TYR A 345 16.82 20.12 8.45
N ILE A 346 15.51 20.06 8.20
CA ILE A 346 14.59 19.16 8.87
C ILE A 346 13.64 18.51 7.85
N PHE A 347 13.51 17.19 7.91
CA PHE A 347 12.54 16.41 7.16
C PHE A 347 11.41 15.95 8.09
N ILE A 348 10.17 16.23 7.67
CA ILE A 348 8.96 15.84 8.41
C ILE A 348 8.15 14.87 7.54
N PRO A 349 8.13 13.56 7.85
CA PRO A 349 7.53 12.55 6.98
C PRO A 349 6.00 12.49 7.00
N GLU A 350 5.35 12.86 8.09
CA GLU A 350 3.91 12.70 8.32
C GLU A 350 3.46 13.50 9.55
N TRP A 351 2.14 13.61 9.74
CA TRP A 351 1.53 14.27 10.91
C TRP A 351 0.79 13.29 11.82
N SER A 352 1.39 12.14 12.20
CA SER A 352 0.67 11.09 12.95
C SER A 352 1.13 10.90 14.40
N ASN A 353 2.30 11.42 14.77
CA ASN A 353 2.87 11.21 16.10
C ASN A 353 2.71 12.46 16.99
N PRO A 354 2.01 12.39 18.14
CA PRO A 354 1.77 13.54 18.99
C PRO A 354 3.05 14.15 19.63
N ARG A 355 4.17 13.42 19.66
CA ARG A 355 5.47 13.97 20.09
C ARG A 355 6.15 14.82 19.02
N LEU A 356 5.66 14.82 17.78
CA LEU A 356 6.31 15.48 16.66
C LEU A 356 6.50 16.99 16.86
N PRO A 357 5.51 17.78 17.34
CA PRO A 357 5.73 19.22 17.56
C PRO A 357 6.84 19.50 18.57
N ARG A 358 6.90 18.72 19.66
CA ARG A 358 7.96 18.83 20.67
C ARG A 358 9.33 18.46 20.10
N ALA A 359 9.41 17.36 19.34
CA ALA A 359 10.65 16.96 18.69
C ALA A 359 11.14 18.02 17.68
N CYS A 360 10.22 18.69 16.96
CA CYS A 360 10.58 19.82 16.10
C CYS A 360 11.11 21.00 16.92
N ASP A 361 10.50 21.34 18.06
CA ASP A 361 11.00 22.40 18.94
C ASP A 361 12.44 22.11 19.41
N GLU A 362 12.73 20.88 19.81
CA GLU A 362 14.08 20.44 20.23
C GLU A 362 15.11 20.53 19.10
N VAL A 363 14.69 20.21 17.87
CA VAL A 363 15.54 20.38 16.67
C VAL A 363 15.77 21.85 16.37
N PHE A 364 14.74 22.70 16.48
CA PHE A 364 14.87 24.14 16.25
C PHE A 364 15.81 24.82 17.23
N GLU A 365 15.91 24.33 18.48
CA GLU A 365 16.93 24.78 19.44
C GLU A 365 18.36 24.58 18.91
N GLN A 366 18.63 23.46 18.23
CA GLN A 366 19.93 23.20 17.59
C GLN A 366 20.20 24.08 16.36
N MET A 367 19.16 24.75 15.86
CA MET A 367 19.21 25.53 14.63
C MET A 367 19.20 27.04 14.87
N ARG A 368 19.21 27.51 16.13
CA ARG A 368 19.24 28.95 16.46
C ARG A 368 20.41 29.71 15.84
N GLY A 369 21.52 29.05 15.53
CA GLY A 369 22.72 29.65 14.91
C GLY A 369 22.76 29.58 13.38
N THR A 370 21.76 28.97 12.73
CA THR A 370 21.78 28.71 11.27
C THR A 370 21.47 29.97 10.45
N ARG A 371 22.08 30.13 9.26
CA ARG A 371 21.76 31.24 8.35
C ARG A 371 20.35 31.17 7.75
N GLY A 372 19.81 29.96 7.72
CA GLY A 372 18.47 29.65 7.25
C GLY A 372 18.19 28.15 7.43
N LEU A 373 16.95 27.78 7.17
CA LEU A 373 16.44 26.42 7.38
C LEU A 373 15.76 25.89 6.13
N ILE A 374 16.07 24.66 5.76
CA ILE A 374 15.28 23.89 4.81
C ILE A 374 14.29 23.03 5.61
N VAL A 375 13.00 23.24 5.38
CA VAL A 375 11.94 22.35 5.86
C VAL A 375 11.51 21.48 4.69
N ASP A 376 11.71 20.17 4.78
CA ASP A 376 11.40 19.22 3.71
C ASP A 376 10.17 18.39 4.07
N VAL A 377 9.09 18.62 3.32
CA VAL A 377 7.82 17.89 3.46
C VAL A 377 7.43 17.18 2.16
N ARG A 378 8.36 17.03 1.22
CA ARG A 378 8.09 16.48 -0.13
C ARG A 378 7.48 15.09 -0.13
N LEU A 379 7.73 14.29 0.90
CA LEU A 379 7.20 12.92 1.05
C LEU A 379 6.01 12.81 2.02
N ASN A 380 5.49 13.93 2.52
CA ASN A 380 4.50 13.95 3.59
C ASN A 380 3.06 13.95 3.06
N GLY A 381 2.38 12.82 3.24
CA GLY A 381 1.01 12.59 2.76
C GLY A 381 -0.10 13.13 3.67
N GLY A 382 0.23 13.77 4.80
CA GLY A 382 -0.75 14.31 5.73
C GLY A 382 -0.76 13.63 7.11
N GLY A 383 -1.91 13.71 7.78
CA GLY A 383 -2.16 13.21 9.14
C GLY A 383 -3.06 14.17 9.91
N ASP A 384 -2.73 14.44 11.16
CA ASP A 384 -3.42 15.39 12.04
C ASP A 384 -2.98 16.84 11.75
N GLU A 385 -3.93 17.67 11.33
CA GLU A 385 -3.70 19.08 11.05
C GLU A 385 -3.30 19.89 12.28
N THR A 386 -3.73 19.50 13.48
CA THR A 386 -3.38 20.18 14.73
C THR A 386 -1.87 20.09 14.98
N LEU A 387 -1.26 18.93 14.67
CA LEU A 387 0.20 18.77 14.79
C LEU A 387 0.94 19.66 13.79
N ALA A 388 0.44 19.73 12.55
CA ALA A 388 0.95 20.64 11.53
C ALA A 388 0.86 22.12 11.98
N GLN A 389 -0.28 22.53 12.53
CA GLN A 389 -0.50 23.88 13.06
C GLN A 389 0.51 24.22 14.16
N LEU A 390 0.75 23.31 15.11
CA LEU A 390 1.71 23.52 16.20
C LEU A 390 3.14 23.73 15.69
N VAL A 391 3.54 23.04 14.62
CA VAL A 391 4.86 23.22 14.00
C VAL A 391 4.90 24.53 13.20
N ALA A 392 3.91 24.79 12.34
CA ALA A 392 3.84 26.02 11.53
C ALA A 392 3.81 27.30 12.39
N ALA A 393 3.14 27.25 13.55
CA ALA A 393 3.06 28.35 14.50
C ALA A 393 4.43 28.80 15.06
N ARG A 394 5.50 28.01 14.90
CA ARG A 394 6.88 28.40 15.24
C ARG A 394 7.51 29.35 14.23
N PHE A 395 6.87 29.55 13.08
CA PHE A 395 7.33 30.42 12.00
C PHE A 395 6.46 31.69 11.86
N ALA A 396 5.19 31.64 12.28
CA ALA A 396 4.28 32.77 12.17
C ALA A 396 4.74 33.98 13.01
N ASP A 397 4.67 35.18 12.42
CA ASP A 397 4.94 36.46 13.09
C ASP A 397 3.68 37.15 13.61
N ARG A 398 2.51 36.75 13.10
CA ARG A 398 1.16 37.23 13.44
C ARG A 398 0.11 36.12 13.25
N ALA A 399 -1.13 36.42 13.60
CA ALA A 399 -2.29 35.63 13.19
C ALA A 399 -2.33 35.47 11.66
N ILE A 400 -2.41 34.23 11.19
CA ILE A 400 -2.49 33.90 9.76
C ILE A 400 -3.77 33.12 9.52
N THR A 401 -4.63 33.60 8.61
CA THR A 401 -5.71 32.78 8.03
C THR A 401 -5.18 32.10 6.78
N TYR A 402 -4.96 30.78 6.85
CA TYR A 402 -4.32 30.01 5.77
C TYR A 402 -5.33 29.29 4.87
N GLY A 403 -6.62 29.41 5.16
CA GLY A 403 -7.67 28.83 4.34
C GLY A 403 -9.04 28.93 4.97
N TYR A 404 -10.01 28.30 4.31
CA TYR A 404 -11.38 28.20 4.77
C TYR A 404 -11.91 26.79 4.56
N SER A 405 -12.96 26.43 5.28
CA SER A 405 -13.69 25.19 5.04
C SER A 405 -15.18 25.45 4.88
N GLN A 406 -15.81 24.62 4.06
CA GLN A 406 -17.27 24.56 3.93
C GLN A 406 -17.74 23.11 4.09
N TYR A 407 -18.89 22.92 4.72
CA TYR A 407 -19.52 21.62 4.92
C TYR A 407 -20.92 21.60 4.31
N ARG A 408 -21.48 20.41 4.09
CA ARG A 408 -22.90 20.25 3.70
C ARG A 408 -23.82 20.83 4.78
N ASP A 409 -24.78 21.68 4.37
CA ASP A 409 -25.72 22.36 5.28
C ASP A 409 -27.17 22.39 4.76
N GLY A 410 -27.52 21.48 3.84
CA GLY A 410 -28.85 21.42 3.25
C GLY A 410 -29.07 20.22 2.33
N PRO A 411 -30.29 20.02 1.81
CA PRO A 411 -30.65 18.86 1.02
C PRO A 411 -30.06 18.86 -0.41
N GLY A 412 -29.91 20.01 -1.06
CA GLY A 412 -29.35 20.07 -2.42
C GLY A 412 -27.83 19.98 -2.39
N HIS A 413 -27.17 19.22 -3.27
CA HIS A 413 -25.72 18.91 -3.21
C HIS A 413 -24.77 20.13 -3.20
N SER A 414 -25.26 21.30 -3.58
CA SER A 414 -24.55 22.59 -3.53
C SER A 414 -24.79 23.41 -2.26
N ASP A 415 -25.67 22.97 -1.37
CA ASP A 415 -25.98 23.64 -0.11
C ASP A 415 -24.81 23.47 0.86
N LEU A 416 -23.96 24.50 0.92
CA LEU A 416 -22.76 24.55 1.75
C LEU A 416 -22.90 25.63 2.83
N THR A 417 -22.28 25.41 3.98
CA THR A 417 -22.15 26.45 5.02
C THR A 417 -21.43 27.68 4.47
N ASP A 418 -21.51 28.81 5.18
CA ASP A 418 -20.55 29.90 5.00
C ASP A 418 -19.10 29.41 5.15
N LYS A 419 -18.17 30.13 4.52
CA LYS A 419 -16.72 29.85 4.61
C LYS A 419 -16.24 30.08 6.03
N LYS A 420 -15.85 29.01 6.73
CA LYS A 420 -15.29 29.10 8.08
C LYS A 420 -13.78 29.31 7.98
N PRO A 421 -13.22 30.41 8.53
CA PRO A 421 -11.78 30.65 8.46
C PRO A 421 -11.03 29.61 9.29
N ARG A 422 -9.86 29.21 8.79
CA ARG A 422 -8.88 28.39 9.50
C ARG A 422 -7.61 29.20 9.71
N SER A 423 -7.12 29.26 10.93
CA SER A 423 -6.02 30.14 11.31
C SER A 423 -5.02 29.50 12.27
N ILE A 424 -3.81 30.04 12.27
CA ILE A 424 -2.78 29.78 13.29
C ILE A 424 -2.36 31.11 13.93
N GLU A 425 -1.86 31.01 15.16
CA GLU A 425 -1.25 32.11 15.90
C GLU A 425 0.22 31.77 16.20
N PRO A 426 1.11 32.77 16.36
CA PRO A 426 2.48 32.53 16.77
C PRO A 426 2.57 31.72 18.08
N ARG A 427 3.45 30.71 18.12
CA ARG A 427 3.62 29.82 19.29
C ARG A 427 5.02 29.90 19.88
N GLY A 428 5.06 29.85 21.22
CA GLY A 428 6.24 29.60 22.04
C GLY A 428 7.05 30.87 22.35
N PRO A 429 8.16 30.74 23.09
CA PRO A 429 8.79 31.92 23.67
C PRO A 429 9.80 32.62 22.74
N TRP A 430 10.04 32.07 21.56
CA TRP A 430 10.79 32.63 20.43
C TRP A 430 10.28 31.99 19.13
N ARG A 431 10.58 32.51 17.94
CA ARG A 431 10.15 31.93 16.65
C ARG A 431 11.32 31.81 15.69
N TYR A 432 11.26 30.89 14.73
CA TYR A 432 12.28 30.83 13.68
C TYR A 432 11.98 31.90 12.62
N ASP A 433 12.71 33.01 12.69
CA ASP A 433 12.48 34.24 11.90
C ASP A 433 13.54 34.51 10.82
N ARG A 434 14.42 33.54 10.57
CA ARG A 434 15.42 33.57 9.49
C ARG A 434 14.85 32.99 8.19
N PRO A 435 15.51 33.20 7.04
CA PRO A 435 15.06 32.64 5.76
C PRO A 435 14.82 31.13 5.83
N VAL A 436 13.67 30.70 5.33
CA VAL A 436 13.26 29.29 5.26
C VAL A 436 12.97 28.92 3.81
N VAL A 437 13.52 27.81 3.35
CA VAL A 437 13.07 27.17 2.11
C VAL A 437 12.20 25.97 2.47
N LEU A 438 10.93 25.99 2.05
CA LEU A 438 10.01 24.87 2.23
C LEU A 438 9.97 24.02 0.95
N LEU A 439 10.45 22.78 1.03
CA LEU A 439 10.42 21.86 -0.11
C LEU A 439 9.10 21.12 -0.21
N ILE A 440 8.46 21.23 -1.39
CA ILE A 440 7.13 20.66 -1.66
C ILE A 440 7.11 19.84 -2.97
N GLY A 441 6.09 18.99 -3.11
CA GLY A 441 5.86 18.20 -4.32
C GLY A 441 4.52 17.48 -4.31
N GLN A 442 4.24 16.70 -5.36
CA GLN A 442 2.92 16.09 -5.57
C GLN A 442 2.53 15.01 -4.53
N ARG A 443 3.47 14.59 -3.69
CA ARG A 443 3.17 13.71 -2.54
C ARG A 443 2.70 14.49 -1.30
N CYS A 444 2.92 15.81 -1.23
CA CYS A 444 2.31 16.68 -0.24
C CYS A 444 0.79 16.65 -0.37
N MET A 445 0.07 16.09 0.60
CA MET A 445 -1.37 15.88 0.53
C MET A 445 -2.06 16.14 1.87
N SER A 446 -3.37 16.41 1.86
CA SER A 446 -4.22 16.46 3.06
C SER A 446 -3.73 17.55 4.03
N SER A 447 -3.67 17.27 5.34
CA SER A 447 -3.16 18.20 6.36
C SER A 447 -1.75 18.74 6.10
N ASN A 448 -0.95 18.09 5.26
CA ASN A 448 0.34 18.65 4.84
C ASN A 448 0.17 19.80 3.84
N GLU A 449 -0.90 19.82 3.04
CA GLU A 449 -1.24 20.99 2.22
C GLU A 449 -1.70 22.15 3.10
N SER A 450 -2.40 21.87 4.21
CA SER A 450 -2.68 22.88 5.24
C SER A 450 -1.37 23.45 5.83
N PHE A 451 -0.38 22.61 6.14
CA PHE A 451 0.96 23.05 6.59
C PHE A 451 1.65 23.95 5.54
N VAL A 452 1.63 23.54 4.28
CA VAL A 452 2.21 24.33 3.18
C VAL A 452 1.51 25.68 3.06
N ALA A 453 0.18 25.73 3.14
CA ALA A 453 -0.59 26.98 3.13
C ALA A 453 -0.25 27.89 4.32
N MET A 454 -0.10 27.35 5.52
CA MET A 454 0.32 28.12 6.70
C MET A 454 1.72 28.73 6.52
N MET A 455 2.66 27.93 6.02
CA MET A 455 4.06 28.33 5.86
C MET A 455 4.22 29.34 4.72
N ALA A 456 3.49 29.21 3.61
CA ALA A 456 3.54 30.13 2.48
C ALA A 456 3.10 31.56 2.85
N GLU A 457 2.28 31.72 3.89
CA GLU A 457 1.87 33.03 4.42
C GLU A 457 2.89 33.67 5.37
N CYS A 458 3.95 32.94 5.77
CA CYS A 458 5.01 33.46 6.61
C CYS A 458 6.05 34.23 5.76
N PRO A 459 6.39 35.49 6.08
CA PRO A 459 7.15 36.38 5.19
C PRO A 459 8.60 35.93 4.92
N GLN A 460 9.17 35.11 5.78
CA GLN A 460 10.53 34.57 5.66
C GLN A 460 10.60 33.22 4.93
N VAL A 461 9.45 32.64 4.54
CA VAL A 461 9.38 31.34 3.88
C VAL A 461 9.34 31.54 2.36
N THR A 462 10.08 30.71 1.64
CA THR A 462 9.97 30.55 0.19
C THR A 462 9.72 29.08 -0.12
N THR A 463 8.61 28.78 -0.76
CA THR A 463 8.27 27.42 -1.20
C THR A 463 8.99 27.07 -2.50
N MET A 464 9.56 25.87 -2.59
CA MET A 464 10.36 25.44 -3.74
C MET A 464 10.07 23.98 -4.09
N GLY A 465 9.89 23.67 -5.38
CA GLY A 465 9.68 22.29 -5.83
C GLY A 465 8.61 22.17 -6.92
N ASP A 466 7.64 21.29 -6.72
CA ASP A 466 6.49 21.11 -7.61
C ASP A 466 5.19 21.35 -6.85
N ARG A 467 4.08 21.54 -7.58
CA ARG A 467 2.76 21.72 -6.95
C ARG A 467 2.42 20.58 -6.01
N THR A 468 1.65 20.87 -4.97
CA THR A 468 1.14 19.85 -4.05
C THR A 468 0.06 18.97 -4.71
N CYS A 469 -0.41 17.95 -4.00
CA CYS A 469 -1.35 16.96 -4.51
C CYS A 469 -2.68 17.59 -5.00
N GLY A 470 -3.21 18.59 -4.28
CA GLY A 470 -4.56 19.10 -4.48
C GLY A 470 -5.58 18.07 -4.05
N SER A 471 -5.55 17.67 -2.77
CA SER A 471 -6.56 16.81 -2.19
C SER A 471 -6.64 17.00 -0.68
N SER A 472 -7.84 17.28 -0.20
CA SER A 472 -8.17 17.34 1.23
C SER A 472 -9.44 16.52 1.48
N GLY A 473 -9.77 16.24 2.74
CA GLY A 473 -10.99 15.45 2.97
C GLY A 473 -11.68 15.55 4.32
N ASN A 474 -10.96 15.79 5.41
CA ASN A 474 -11.51 15.74 6.78
C ASN A 474 -12.51 14.57 6.96
N PRO A 475 -12.07 13.32 6.71
CA PRO A 475 -13.00 12.25 6.42
C PRO A 475 -13.64 11.65 7.68
N MET A 476 -14.92 11.32 7.58
CA MET A 476 -15.64 10.45 8.51
C MET A 476 -15.47 8.99 8.09
N MET A 477 -15.39 8.07 9.06
CA MET A 477 -15.36 6.63 8.79
C MET A 477 -16.75 6.01 8.92
N LEU A 478 -17.17 5.28 7.89
CA LEU A 478 -18.43 4.55 7.86
C LEU A 478 -18.17 3.05 7.98
N GLU A 479 -18.62 2.47 9.10
CA GLU A 479 -18.70 1.03 9.29
C GLU A 479 -20.00 0.49 8.67
N LEU A 480 -19.89 -0.40 7.69
CA LEU A 480 -21.05 -0.94 6.96
C LEU A 480 -21.44 -2.36 7.39
N GLY A 481 -20.66 -2.99 8.27
CA GLY A 481 -20.80 -4.40 8.61
C GLY A 481 -20.02 -5.30 7.65
N GLY A 482 -19.89 -6.59 7.97
CA GLY A 482 -19.07 -7.52 7.17
C GLY A 482 -17.56 -7.21 7.18
N GLY A 483 -17.10 -6.32 8.08
CA GLY A 483 -15.71 -5.84 8.10
C GLY A 483 -15.44 -4.68 7.13
N ILE A 484 -16.48 -4.13 6.49
CA ILE A 484 -16.34 -3.09 5.47
C ILE A 484 -16.31 -1.71 6.12
N THR A 485 -15.25 -0.96 5.86
CA THR A 485 -15.07 0.44 6.26
C THR A 485 -14.92 1.31 5.00
N VAL A 486 -15.60 2.45 4.98
CA VAL A 486 -15.51 3.43 3.89
C VAL A 486 -15.22 4.82 4.47
N SER A 487 -14.21 5.53 3.97
CA SER A 487 -14.04 6.93 4.30
C SER A 487 -15.00 7.82 3.52
N LEU A 488 -15.47 8.90 4.14
CA LEU A 488 -16.37 9.89 3.55
C LEU A 488 -15.77 11.28 3.79
N PRO A 489 -15.20 11.93 2.76
CA PRO A 489 -14.73 13.31 2.85
C PRO A 489 -15.89 14.29 3.09
N GLN A 490 -15.78 15.15 4.10
CA GLN A 490 -16.91 15.92 4.63
C GLN A 490 -16.89 17.40 4.30
N TRP A 491 -15.79 17.91 3.76
CA TRP A 491 -15.61 19.33 3.55
C TRP A 491 -15.15 19.67 2.13
N VAL A 492 -15.31 20.93 1.76
CA VAL A 492 -14.56 21.56 0.69
C VAL A 492 -13.49 22.42 1.35
N ASP A 493 -12.23 22.10 1.06
CA ASP A 493 -11.09 22.88 1.52
C ASP A 493 -10.80 24.02 0.54
N LEU A 494 -10.70 25.24 1.05
CA LEU A 494 -10.46 26.44 0.26
C LEU A 494 -9.15 27.09 0.68
N LEU A 495 -8.36 27.48 -0.31
CA LEU A 495 -7.15 28.29 -0.14
C LEU A 495 -7.49 29.73 0.31
N PRO A 496 -6.50 30.54 0.72
CA PRO A 496 -6.72 31.94 1.14
C PRO A 496 -7.43 32.79 0.08
N ASP A 497 -7.26 32.48 -1.20
CA ASP A 497 -7.97 33.14 -2.32
C ASP A 497 -9.45 32.73 -2.44
N GLY A 498 -9.92 31.86 -1.56
CA GLY A 498 -11.29 31.40 -1.45
C GLY A 498 -11.70 30.37 -2.50
N LYS A 499 -10.77 29.83 -3.29
CA LYS A 499 -11.02 28.77 -4.28
C LYS A 499 -10.65 27.38 -3.72
N PRO A 500 -11.27 26.31 -4.22
CA PRO A 500 -10.96 24.94 -3.80
C PRO A 500 -9.49 24.55 -3.96
N LEU A 501 -8.98 23.80 -2.99
CA LEU A 501 -7.67 23.15 -3.03
C LEU A 501 -7.70 21.93 -3.98
N ASP A 502 -8.76 21.15 -3.95
CA ASP A 502 -8.88 19.89 -4.68
C ASP A 502 -8.62 20.04 -6.18
N GLU A 503 -7.81 19.13 -6.74
CA GLU A 503 -7.28 19.12 -8.12
C GLU A 503 -6.34 20.28 -8.51
N ARG A 504 -6.34 21.37 -7.74
CA ARG A 504 -5.48 22.53 -7.95
C ARG A 504 -4.12 22.34 -7.25
N GLY A 505 -4.16 22.01 -5.96
CA GLY A 505 -2.99 22.06 -5.08
C GLY A 505 -2.49 23.49 -4.85
N ILE A 506 -1.29 23.59 -4.27
CA ILE A 506 -0.56 24.82 -3.99
C ILE A 506 0.68 24.82 -4.88
N GLU A 507 0.83 25.88 -5.68
CA GLU A 507 2.02 26.09 -6.50
C GLU A 507 3.18 26.61 -5.64
N PRO A 508 4.43 26.19 -5.89
CA PRO A 508 5.59 26.77 -5.23
C PRO A 508 5.87 28.18 -5.73
N ASP A 509 6.48 29.01 -4.88
CA ASP A 509 7.05 30.31 -5.26
C ASP A 509 8.15 30.14 -6.30
N ILE A 510 8.99 29.10 -6.12
CA ILE A 510 10.04 28.73 -7.04
C ILE A 510 9.77 27.32 -7.57
N ARG A 511 9.26 27.25 -8.80
CA ARG A 511 9.08 25.98 -9.50
C ARG A 511 10.42 25.37 -9.89
N PHE A 512 10.59 24.09 -9.59
CA PHE A 512 11.76 23.31 -9.94
C PHE A 512 11.50 22.47 -11.18
N GLU A 513 12.28 22.71 -12.23
CA GLU A 513 12.22 21.96 -13.49
C GLU A 513 13.40 20.98 -13.54
N GLY A 514 13.20 19.78 -13.01
CA GLY A 514 14.22 18.74 -12.96
C GLY A 514 14.35 17.96 -14.27
N SER A 515 15.56 17.48 -14.58
CA SER A 515 15.74 16.43 -15.60
C SER A 515 15.30 15.07 -15.04
N PRO A 516 15.07 14.05 -15.88
CA PRO A 516 14.78 12.68 -15.42
C PRO A 516 15.82 12.12 -14.43
N GLU A 517 17.07 12.61 -14.48
CA GLU A 517 18.18 12.19 -13.61
C GLU A 517 18.29 12.99 -12.31
N ALA A 518 17.44 14.01 -12.10
CA ALA A 518 17.51 14.94 -10.95
C ALA A 518 17.46 14.24 -9.57
N PHE A 519 16.96 13.01 -9.53
CA PHE A 519 16.79 12.19 -8.33
C PHE A 519 17.46 10.80 -8.44
N GLY A 520 18.41 10.62 -9.37
CA GLY A 520 19.10 9.34 -9.58
C GLY A 520 20.29 9.11 -8.65
N GLY A 521 20.52 7.86 -8.23
CA GLY A 521 21.68 7.50 -7.40
C GLY A 521 21.67 8.22 -6.05
N GLN A 522 22.72 9.00 -5.75
CA GLN A 522 22.84 9.85 -4.56
C GLN A 522 22.64 11.35 -4.88
N ARG A 523 21.85 11.66 -5.92
CA ARG A 523 21.55 13.03 -6.37
C ARG A 523 20.15 13.47 -5.94
N ASP A 524 20.04 14.71 -5.49
CA ASP A 524 18.77 15.43 -5.27
C ASP A 524 19.02 16.90 -5.64
N ASP A 525 18.70 17.24 -6.88
CA ASP A 525 18.98 18.58 -7.42
C ASP A 525 18.11 19.66 -6.79
N LEU A 526 16.90 19.31 -6.38
CA LEU A 526 16.00 20.23 -5.70
C LEU A 526 16.56 20.60 -4.32
N LEU A 527 17.03 19.61 -3.55
CA LEU A 527 17.72 19.88 -2.28
C LEU A 527 19.02 20.68 -2.50
N SER A 528 19.77 20.36 -3.55
CA SER A 528 20.99 21.10 -3.92
C SER A 528 20.71 22.57 -4.25
N ALA A 529 19.62 22.84 -4.99
CA ALA A 529 19.18 24.18 -5.33
C ALA A 529 18.74 24.98 -4.09
N ALA A 530 18.02 24.33 -3.17
CA ALA A 530 17.60 24.94 -1.91
C ALA A 530 18.79 25.29 -0.99
N LEU A 531 19.79 24.40 -0.91
CA LEU A 531 21.05 24.69 -0.22
C LEU A 531 21.77 25.88 -0.85
N ALA A 532 21.87 25.92 -2.18
CA ALA A 532 22.48 27.04 -2.89
C ALA A 532 21.75 28.37 -2.63
N HIS A 533 20.42 28.34 -2.57
CA HIS A 533 19.59 29.50 -2.25
C HIS A 533 19.91 30.06 -0.85
N LEU A 534 19.97 29.21 0.17
CA LEU A 534 20.26 29.64 1.55
C LEU A 534 21.74 29.98 1.78
N ARG A 535 22.68 29.42 1.01
CA ARG A 535 24.10 29.76 1.07
C ARG A 535 24.40 31.20 0.65
N ALA A 536 23.53 31.81 -0.16
CA ALA A 536 23.62 33.22 -0.50
C ALA A 536 23.26 34.16 0.66
N VAL A 537 22.57 33.65 1.70
CA VAL A 537 22.22 34.41 2.90
C VAL A 537 23.45 34.53 3.80
N PRO A 538 23.80 35.74 4.30
CA PRO A 538 24.90 35.90 5.26
C PRO A 538 24.70 35.10 6.56
N LEU A 539 25.79 34.61 7.15
CA LEU A 539 25.73 34.01 8.47
C LEU A 539 25.38 35.10 9.50
N PRO A 540 24.39 34.88 10.38
CA PRO A 540 24.02 35.84 11.40
C PRO A 540 25.10 35.93 12.47
N ALA A 541 25.28 37.13 13.03
CA ALA A 541 26.30 37.38 14.05
C ALA A 541 25.98 36.69 15.38
N GLU A 542 24.69 36.60 15.73
CA GLU A 542 24.21 36.03 16.99
C GLU A 542 23.11 35.00 16.72
N PRO A 543 22.91 34.00 17.60
CA PRO A 543 21.78 33.08 17.53
C PRO A 543 20.41 33.78 17.71
N ILE A 544 19.33 33.13 17.27
CA ILE A 544 17.96 33.62 17.52
C ILE A 544 17.72 33.73 19.04
N SER A 545 17.32 34.92 19.47
CA SER A 545 17.12 35.26 20.89
C SER A 545 15.81 34.71 21.46
N GLY A 546 15.78 34.55 22.78
CA GLY A 546 14.63 34.08 23.55
C GLY A 546 15.00 32.94 24.49
N PRO A 547 14.17 32.62 25.48
CA PRO A 547 14.52 31.62 26.50
C PRO A 547 14.69 30.24 25.86
N ALA A 548 15.57 29.44 26.45
CA ALA A 548 15.77 28.06 26.05
C ALA A 548 14.47 27.25 26.22
N LEU A 549 14.27 26.25 25.37
CA LEU A 549 13.19 25.29 25.55
C LEU A 549 13.36 24.58 26.90
N GLU A 550 12.32 24.61 27.73
CA GLU A 550 12.34 23.90 29.01
C GLU A 550 12.45 22.38 28.77
N PRO A 551 13.23 21.65 29.58
CA PRO A 551 13.27 20.18 29.52
C PRO A 551 11.87 19.59 29.66
N GLU A 552 11.61 18.46 28.99
CA GLU A 552 10.34 17.76 29.19
C GLU A 552 10.26 17.32 30.67
N GLU A 553 9.25 17.78 31.42
CA GLU A 553 9.01 17.24 32.75
C GLU A 553 8.76 15.74 32.60
N SER A 554 9.59 14.93 33.23
CA SER A 554 9.39 13.48 33.31
C SER A 554 8.04 13.24 33.97
N THR A 555 7.00 13.02 33.17
CA THR A 555 5.70 12.65 33.70
C THR A 555 5.86 11.24 34.30
N PRO A 556 5.50 11.02 35.58
CA PRO A 556 5.69 9.73 36.25
C PRO A 556 4.89 8.59 35.63
#